data_AF-A0A2T0KDU3-F1
#
_entry.id   AF-A0A2T0KDU3-F1
#
_cell.length_a   1.000
_cell.length_b   1.000
_cell.length_c   1.000
_cell.angle_alpha   90.00
_cell.angle_beta   90.00
_cell.angle_gamma   90.00
#
_symmetry.space_group_name_H-M   'P 1'
#
loop_
_entity.id
_entity.type
_entity.pdbx_description
1 polymer ?
#
loop_
_entity_poly.entity_id
_entity_poly.type
_entity_poly.pdbx_seq_one_letter_code
_entity_poly.pdbx_strand_id
1 'polypeptide(L)'
;MTTTVLDRIVRWHLDFDGDMYGADERDRLRWYEAMTVAASVQWTAVPWAAAVLVWVLGEPAVLPLSVMMAVLAVPMVLTTFYLHHRQVDTDPRSWTRKRIVLAVLGTAPWVLFFVGAAYHAAGPSSTVWQSTAVGGVLGGVAGVIASAIRARRRRMLEDSLVEDDE
;
A
#
# COMPACT_ATOMS: atom_id res chain seq x y z
N MET A 1 -20.42 -20.71 -4.72
CA MET A 1 -19.23 -20.11 -4.07
C MET A 1 -19.56 -19.87 -2.61
N THR A 2 -18.79 -20.45 -1.70
CA THR A 2 -18.92 -20.21 -0.25
C THR A 2 -18.51 -18.76 0.05
N THR A 3 -19.37 -18.00 0.72
CA THR A 3 -19.09 -16.62 1.14
C THR A 3 -18.06 -16.64 2.27
N THR A 4 -16.92 -15.99 2.08
CA THR A 4 -15.88 -15.87 3.12
C THR A 4 -16.27 -14.81 4.17
N VAL A 5 -15.59 -14.81 5.32
CA VAL A 5 -15.75 -13.74 6.33
C VAL A 5 -15.39 -12.37 5.76
N LEU A 6 -14.33 -12.31 4.93
CA LEU A 6 -13.91 -11.09 4.26
C LEU A 6 -14.98 -10.58 3.29
N ASP A 7 -15.64 -11.47 2.53
CA ASP A 7 -16.76 -11.07 1.65
C ASP A 7 -17.93 -10.45 2.42
N ARG A 8 -18.22 -10.95 3.63
CA ARG A 8 -19.28 -10.38 4.49
C ARG A 8 -18.91 -9.00 5.00
N ILE A 9 -17.67 -8.82 5.46
CA ILE A 9 -17.17 -7.52 5.91
C ILE A 9 -17.20 -6.51 4.76
N VAL A 10 -16.71 -6.90 3.58
CA VAL A 10 -16.71 -6.02 2.39
C VAL A 10 -18.14 -5.65 2.00
N ARG A 11 -19.08 -6.59 1.96
CA ARG A 11 -20.49 -6.29 1.65
C ARG A 11 -21.11 -5.33 2.64
N TRP A 12 -20.87 -5.54 3.93
CA TRP A 12 -21.37 -4.69 4.99
C TRP A 12 -20.77 -3.27 4.91
N HIS A 13 -19.49 -3.14 4.57
CA HIS A 13 -18.79 -1.86 4.56
C HIS A 13 -18.99 -1.05 3.28
N LEU A 14 -19.07 -1.72 2.13
CA LEU A 14 -19.30 -1.07 0.83
C LEU A 14 -20.77 -0.87 0.51
N ASP A 15 -21.67 -1.36 1.36
CA ASP A 15 -23.11 -1.19 1.27
C ASP A 15 -23.63 -1.31 -0.17
N PHE A 16 -23.49 -2.51 -0.73
CA PHE A 16 -23.93 -2.76 -2.10
C PHE A 16 -25.44 -2.64 -2.29
N ASP A 17 -26.19 -2.57 -1.19
CA ASP A 17 -27.64 -2.42 -1.18
C ASP A 17 -28.08 -0.96 -1.42
N GLY A 18 -27.15 0.01 -1.33
CA GLY A 18 -27.34 1.39 -1.81
C GLY A 18 -27.97 2.36 -0.81
N ASP A 19 -28.14 1.96 0.44
CA ASP A 19 -28.80 2.76 1.48
C ASP A 19 -27.93 3.94 1.97
N MET A 20 -26.61 3.83 1.94
CA MET A 20 -25.64 4.83 2.40
C MET A 20 -25.20 5.81 1.30
N TYR A 21 -25.10 5.36 0.05
CA TYR A 21 -24.51 6.13 -1.05
C TYR A 21 -25.53 6.72 -2.02
N GLY A 22 -26.82 6.51 -1.74
CA GLY A 22 -27.93 6.95 -2.59
C GLY A 22 -28.17 6.00 -3.76
N ALA A 23 -29.34 6.15 -4.41
CA ALA A 23 -29.72 5.30 -5.54
C ALA A 23 -28.95 5.62 -6.85
N ASP A 24 -28.18 6.73 -6.91
CA ASP A 24 -27.42 7.13 -8.09
C ASP A 24 -25.98 6.61 -8.04
N GLU A 25 -25.64 5.76 -9.02
CA GLU A 25 -24.28 5.23 -9.22
C GLU A 25 -23.22 6.33 -9.33
N ARG A 26 -23.58 7.53 -9.82
CA ARG A 26 -22.65 8.66 -9.95
C ARG A 26 -22.19 9.19 -8.61
N ASP A 27 -23.06 9.23 -7.61
CA ASP A 27 -22.72 9.72 -6.28
C ASP A 27 -21.83 8.72 -5.55
N ARG A 28 -22.09 7.41 -5.74
CA ARG A 28 -21.20 6.34 -5.28
C ARG A 28 -19.79 6.45 -5.87
N LEU A 29 -19.66 6.72 -7.17
CA LEU A 29 -18.37 6.92 -7.82
C LEU A 29 -17.61 8.14 -7.27
N ARG A 30 -18.30 9.27 -7.07
CA ARG A 30 -17.70 10.48 -6.48
C ARG A 30 -17.24 10.25 -5.05
N TRP A 31 -18.02 9.51 -4.26
CA TRP A 31 -17.61 9.11 -2.91
C TRP A 31 -16.33 8.28 -2.94
N TYR A 32 -16.23 7.28 -3.83
CA TYR A 32 -15.03 6.47 -3.97
C TYR A 32 -13.82 7.27 -4.46
N GLU A 33 -14.02 8.23 -5.36
CA GLU A 33 -12.97 9.16 -5.78
C GLU A 33 -12.44 9.97 -4.59
N ALA A 34 -13.33 10.58 -3.81
CA ALA A 34 -12.98 11.34 -2.61
C ALA A 34 -12.28 10.48 -1.55
N MET A 35 -12.79 9.27 -1.28
CA MET A 35 -12.16 8.34 -0.34
C MET A 35 -10.81 7.85 -0.82
N THR A 36 -10.62 7.66 -2.12
CA THR A 36 -9.31 7.29 -2.68
C THR A 36 -8.29 8.40 -2.46
N VAL A 37 -8.69 9.66 -2.63
CA VAL A 37 -7.84 10.82 -2.32
C VAL A 37 -7.52 10.88 -0.83
N ALA A 38 -8.53 10.80 0.04
CA ALA A 38 -8.35 10.84 1.48
C ALA A 38 -7.44 9.72 1.99
N ALA A 39 -7.68 8.49 1.53
CA ALA A 39 -6.84 7.33 1.85
C ALA A 39 -5.41 7.55 1.35
N SER A 40 -5.21 8.03 0.11
CA SER A 40 -3.87 8.29 -0.43
C SER A 40 -3.10 9.33 0.39
N VAL A 41 -3.78 10.38 0.83
CA VAL A 41 -3.20 11.41 1.71
C VAL A 41 -2.85 10.81 3.07
N GLN A 42 -3.74 10.03 3.68
CA GLN A 42 -3.49 9.38 4.97
C GLN A 42 -2.32 8.38 4.91
N TRP A 43 -2.25 7.59 3.85
CA TRP A 43 -1.19 6.63 3.57
C TRP A 43 0.17 7.27 3.30
N THR A 44 0.19 8.56 3.01
CA THR A 44 1.42 9.35 2.91
C THR A 44 1.70 10.02 4.24
N ALA A 45 0.77 10.82 4.76
CA ALA A 45 0.99 11.70 5.90
C ALA A 45 1.27 10.94 7.21
N VAL A 46 0.52 9.86 7.51
CA VAL A 46 0.67 9.14 8.78
C VAL A 46 2.04 8.45 8.89
N PRO A 47 2.51 7.69 7.88
CA PRO A 47 3.87 7.14 7.92
C PRO A 47 4.96 8.21 8.04
N TRP A 48 4.82 9.34 7.35
CA TRP A 48 5.78 10.44 7.48
C TRP A 48 5.82 11.02 8.89
N ALA A 49 4.65 11.25 9.50
CA ALA A 49 4.57 11.70 10.89
C ALA A 49 5.19 10.68 11.85
N ALA A 50 4.88 9.39 11.69
CA ALA A 50 5.46 8.32 12.50
C ALA A 50 6.98 8.24 12.36
N ALA A 51 7.49 8.36 11.12
CA ALA A 51 8.92 8.39 10.84
C ALA A 51 9.60 9.57 11.54
N VAL A 52 9.06 10.78 11.46
CA VAL A 52 9.63 11.94 12.17
C VAL A 52 9.58 11.73 13.69
N LEU A 53 8.44 11.28 14.22
CA LEU A 53 8.25 11.11 15.66
C LEU A 53 9.18 10.05 16.26
N VAL A 54 9.46 8.94 15.57
CA VAL A 54 10.38 7.92 16.11
C VAL A 54 11.80 8.44 16.25
N TRP A 55 12.26 9.31 15.34
CA TRP A 55 13.57 9.94 15.43
C TRP A 55 13.66 11.06 16.47
N VAL A 56 12.56 11.79 16.68
CA VAL A 56 12.51 12.89 17.66
C VAL A 56 12.34 12.38 19.09
N LEU A 57 11.46 11.40 19.29
CA LEU A 57 11.10 10.90 20.62
C LEU A 57 11.94 9.70 21.06
N GLY A 58 12.57 8.98 20.12
CA GLY A 58 13.43 7.84 20.40
C GLY A 58 12.68 6.60 20.90
N GLU A 59 13.35 5.83 21.77
CA GLU A 59 12.89 4.52 22.26
C GLU A 59 11.45 4.51 22.81
N PRO A 60 10.99 5.48 23.64
CA PRO A 60 9.62 5.48 24.18
C PRO A 60 8.51 5.49 23.11
N ALA A 61 8.81 6.00 21.91
CA ALA A 61 7.84 6.07 20.82
C ALA A 61 7.79 4.82 19.94
N VAL A 62 8.78 3.92 20.03
CA VAL A 62 8.92 2.78 19.11
C VAL A 62 7.70 1.87 19.15
N LEU A 63 7.32 1.38 20.34
CA LEU A 63 6.20 0.46 20.50
C LEU A 63 4.84 1.10 20.09
N PRO A 64 4.43 2.26 20.64
CA PRO A 64 3.13 2.84 20.30
C PRO A 64 3.01 3.20 18.81
N LEU A 65 4.08 3.74 18.20
CA LEU A 65 4.06 4.05 16.77
C LEU A 65 4.06 2.78 15.92
N SER A 66 4.74 1.71 16.34
CA SER A 66 4.71 0.43 15.62
C SER A 66 3.31 -0.18 15.61
N VAL A 67 2.58 -0.11 16.73
CA VAL A 67 1.19 -0.54 16.82
C VAL A 67 0.31 0.31 15.91
N MET A 68 0.44 1.64 15.93
CA MET A 68 -0.31 2.53 15.03
C MET A 68 -0.04 2.21 13.56
N MET A 69 1.22 2.01 13.19
CA MET A 69 1.62 1.65 11.82
C MET A 69 1.09 0.28 11.41
N ALA A 70 1.06 -0.69 12.32
CA ALA A 70 0.44 -2.00 12.07
C ALA A 70 -1.08 -1.87 11.85
N VAL A 71 -1.78 -1.10 12.69
CA VAL A 71 -3.22 -0.84 12.54
C VAL A 71 -3.53 -0.15 11.21
N LEU A 72 -2.68 0.79 10.78
CA LEU A 72 -2.79 1.40 9.46
C LEU A 72 -2.54 0.37 8.34
N ALA A 73 -1.55 -0.52 8.51
CA ALA A 73 -1.13 -1.49 7.49
C ALA A 73 -2.15 -2.59 7.22
N VAL A 74 -2.79 -3.10 8.27
CA VAL A 74 -3.68 -4.28 8.21
C VAL A 74 -4.81 -4.11 7.19
N PRO A 75 -5.60 -3.01 7.18
CA PRO A 75 -6.65 -2.80 6.18
C PRO A 75 -6.14 -2.90 4.74
N MET A 76 -4.99 -2.30 4.43
CA MET A 76 -4.44 -2.34 3.06
C MET A 76 -3.98 -3.74 2.66
N VAL A 77 -3.39 -4.50 3.59
CA VAL A 77 -3.04 -5.91 3.34
C VAL A 77 -4.31 -6.72 3.05
N LEU A 78 -5.35 -6.55 3.86
CA LEU A 78 -6.64 -7.25 3.65
C LEU A 78 -7.30 -6.86 2.33
N THR A 79 -7.31 -5.57 1.98
CA THR A 79 -7.84 -5.09 0.69
C THR A 79 -7.02 -5.62 -0.47
N THR A 80 -5.69 -5.58 -0.40
CA THR A 80 -4.81 -6.11 -1.45
C THR A 80 -5.03 -7.61 -1.65
N PHE A 81 -5.15 -8.37 -0.57
CA PHE A 81 -5.44 -9.79 -0.62
C PHE A 81 -6.82 -10.07 -1.23
N TYR A 82 -7.85 -9.32 -0.82
CA TYR A 82 -9.19 -9.41 -1.40
C TYR A 82 -9.17 -9.16 -2.91
N LEU A 83 -8.51 -8.08 -3.35
CA LEU A 83 -8.39 -7.73 -4.77
C LEU A 83 -7.66 -8.82 -5.55
N HIS A 84 -6.56 -9.34 -5.01
CA HIS A 84 -5.80 -10.41 -5.65
C HIS A 84 -6.63 -11.70 -5.79
N HIS A 85 -7.38 -12.09 -4.76
CA HIS A 85 -8.28 -13.25 -4.81
C HIS A 85 -9.43 -13.06 -5.80
N ARG A 86 -9.84 -11.81 -6.04
CA ARG A 86 -10.84 -11.46 -7.06
C ARG A 86 -10.24 -11.23 -8.45
N GLN A 87 -8.95 -11.52 -8.63
CA GLN A 87 -8.21 -11.31 -9.88
C GLN A 87 -8.35 -9.86 -10.39
N VAL A 88 -8.54 -8.90 -9.48
CA VAL A 88 -8.56 -7.50 -9.83
C VAL A 88 -7.14 -7.07 -10.11
N ASP A 89 -6.97 -6.54 -11.30
CA ASP A 89 -5.73 -5.98 -11.75
C ASP A 89 -5.38 -4.71 -10.95
N THR A 90 -4.38 -4.83 -10.08
CA THR A 90 -3.86 -3.76 -9.25
C THR A 90 -2.53 -3.21 -9.78
N ASP A 91 -2.01 -3.81 -10.84
CA ASP A 91 -0.69 -3.49 -11.32
C ASP A 91 -0.68 -2.18 -12.13
N PRO A 92 0.40 -1.38 -12.02
CA PRO A 92 1.20 -1.27 -13.23
C PRO A 92 0.83 -0.31 -14.35
N ARG A 93 -0.27 -0.39 -15.12
CA ARG A 93 -0.33 0.06 -16.56
C ARG A 93 0.93 0.73 -17.16
N SER A 94 1.32 1.94 -16.72
CA SER A 94 2.67 2.49 -16.95
C SER A 94 3.37 3.04 -15.68
N TRP A 95 4.71 3.02 -15.72
CA TRP A 95 5.59 3.71 -14.78
C TRP A 95 5.88 5.13 -15.25
N THR A 96 5.02 6.07 -14.86
CA THR A 96 5.21 7.50 -15.13
C THR A 96 6.03 8.16 -14.01
N ARG A 97 6.60 9.36 -14.28
CA ARG A 97 7.29 10.16 -13.25
C ARG A 97 6.40 10.41 -12.02
N LYS A 98 5.13 10.75 -12.23
CA LYS A 98 4.14 10.92 -11.14
C LYS A 98 4.03 9.66 -10.29
N ARG A 99 4.00 8.48 -10.90
CA ARG A 99 3.88 7.21 -10.18
C ARG A 99 5.14 6.88 -9.39
N ILE A 100 6.32 7.13 -9.95
CA ILE A 100 7.59 6.98 -9.23
C ILE A 100 7.60 7.88 -7.99
N VAL A 101 7.21 9.15 -8.15
CA VAL A 101 7.13 10.09 -7.02
C VAL A 101 6.15 9.60 -5.96
N LEU A 102 4.95 9.18 -6.34
CA LEU A 102 3.97 8.65 -5.38
C LEU A 102 4.44 7.35 -4.70
N ALA A 103 5.11 6.46 -5.44
CA ALA A 103 5.68 5.23 -4.88
C ALA A 103 6.78 5.56 -3.86
N VAL A 104 7.67 6.50 -4.16
CA VAL A 104 8.71 6.95 -3.23
C VAL A 104 8.07 7.61 -2.01
N LEU A 105 7.14 8.55 -2.20
CA LEU A 105 6.46 9.24 -1.09
C LEU A 105 5.67 8.28 -0.19
N GLY A 106 5.11 7.22 -0.77
CA GLY A 106 4.35 6.21 -0.03
C GLY A 106 5.22 5.14 0.64
N THR A 107 6.45 4.88 0.18
CA THR A 107 7.32 3.80 0.70
C THR A 107 8.49 4.29 1.55
N ALA A 108 9.11 5.42 1.20
CA ALA A 108 10.21 6.02 1.95
C ALA A 108 9.92 6.20 3.46
N PRO A 109 8.75 6.72 3.89
CA PRO A 109 8.50 6.90 5.32
C PRO A 109 8.44 5.57 6.09
N TRP A 110 8.02 4.47 5.47
CA TRP A 110 8.03 3.16 6.12
C TRP A 110 9.46 2.69 6.37
N VAL A 111 10.34 2.82 5.38
CA VAL A 111 11.76 2.48 5.54
C VAL A 111 12.39 3.35 6.64
N LEU A 112 12.16 4.67 6.60
CA LEU A 112 12.68 5.59 7.60
C LEU A 112 12.18 5.27 9.01
N PHE A 113 10.89 4.95 9.15
CA PHE A 113 10.29 4.55 10.41
C PHE A 113 10.92 3.26 10.94
N PHE A 114 10.99 2.19 10.15
CA PHE A 114 11.53 0.90 10.61
C PHE A 114 13.03 0.97 10.92
N VAL A 115 13.80 1.75 10.16
CA VAL A 115 15.21 1.99 10.45
C VAL A 115 15.37 2.75 11.78
N GLY A 116 14.61 3.82 11.99
CA GLY A 116 14.63 4.57 13.25
C GLY A 116 14.19 3.73 14.44
N ALA A 117 13.10 2.96 14.28
CA ALA A 117 12.62 2.04 15.28
C ALA A 117 13.67 0.98 15.65
N ALA A 118 14.31 0.36 14.65
CA ALA A 118 15.37 -0.62 14.87
C ALA A 118 16.61 0.00 15.53
N TYR A 119 16.99 1.22 15.11
CA TYR A 119 18.11 1.96 15.67
C TYR A 119 17.91 2.25 17.17
N HIS A 120 16.72 2.74 17.53
CA HIS A 120 16.39 3.07 18.92
C HIS A 120 16.13 1.85 19.79
N ALA A 121 15.54 0.77 19.25
CA ALA A 121 15.24 -0.43 20.03
C ALA A 121 16.45 -1.36 20.23
N ALA A 122 17.31 -1.51 19.22
CA ALA A 122 18.47 -2.40 19.29
C ALA A 122 19.76 -1.68 19.75
N GLY A 123 19.72 -0.36 19.81
CA GLY A 123 20.86 0.50 20.15
C GLY A 123 21.78 0.80 18.95
N PRO A 124 22.53 1.92 18.98
CA PRO A 124 23.35 2.38 17.84
C PRO A 124 24.46 1.42 17.41
N SER A 125 25.00 0.65 18.37
CA SER A 125 26.08 -0.32 18.13
C SER A 125 25.61 -1.63 17.52
N SER A 126 24.30 -1.85 17.39
CA SER A 126 23.73 -3.05 16.79
C SER A 126 23.78 -2.99 15.27
N THR A 127 24.03 -4.14 14.63
CA THR A 127 23.97 -4.29 13.18
C THR A 127 22.53 -4.44 12.66
N VAL A 128 21.54 -4.59 13.54
CA VAL A 128 20.13 -4.82 13.19
C VAL A 128 19.53 -3.67 12.39
N TRP A 129 19.83 -2.42 12.74
CA TRP A 129 19.30 -1.27 12.01
C TRP A 129 19.96 -1.12 10.62
N GLN A 130 21.23 -1.51 10.50
CA GLN A 130 21.95 -1.51 9.22
C GLN A 130 21.38 -2.56 8.27
N SER A 131 21.15 -3.78 8.78
CA SER A 131 20.50 -4.84 7.98
C SER A 131 19.06 -4.50 7.64
N THR A 132 18.32 -3.83 8.53
CA THR A 132 16.98 -3.31 8.24
C THR A 132 17.01 -2.25 7.14
N ALA A 133 17.97 -1.32 7.17
CA ALA A 133 18.13 -0.29 6.13
C ALA A 133 18.46 -0.92 4.77
N VAL A 134 19.46 -1.81 4.74
CA VAL A 134 19.87 -2.52 3.51
C VAL A 134 18.73 -3.38 2.97
N GLY A 135 18.06 -4.14 3.83
CA GLY A 135 16.92 -4.98 3.48
C GLY A 135 15.74 -4.16 2.94
N GLY A 136 15.45 -3.02 3.54
CA GLY A 136 14.41 -2.10 3.08
C GLY A 136 14.70 -1.53 1.68
N VAL A 137 15.94 -1.09 1.44
CA VAL A 137 16.36 -0.59 0.11
C VAL A 137 16.31 -1.70 -0.94
N LEU A 138 16.89 -2.86 -0.65
CA LEU A 138 16.90 -3.99 -1.60
C LEU A 138 15.49 -4.52 -1.88
N GLY A 139 14.65 -4.63 -0.86
CA GLY A 139 13.25 -5.02 -1.00
C GLY A 139 12.46 -4.03 -1.85
N GLY A 140 12.67 -2.72 -1.65
CA GLY A 140 12.07 -1.67 -2.46
C GLY A 140 12.49 -1.75 -3.93
N VAL A 141 13.79 -1.90 -4.21
CA VAL A 141 14.33 -2.05 -5.57
C VAL A 141 13.78 -3.32 -6.23
N ALA A 142 13.79 -4.45 -5.53
CA ALA A 142 13.27 -5.72 -6.04
C ALA A 142 11.77 -5.61 -6.36
N GLY A 143 10.98 -4.94 -5.52
CA GLY A 143 9.55 -4.69 -5.75
C GLY A 143 9.28 -3.84 -6.99
N VAL A 144 10.06 -2.77 -7.20
CA VAL A 144 9.98 -1.94 -8.42
C VAL A 144 10.34 -2.74 -9.66
N ILE A 145 11.41 -3.54 -9.61
CA ILE A 145 11.83 -4.39 -10.73
C ILE A 145 10.75 -5.45 -11.03
N ALA A 146 10.25 -6.15 -10.02
CA ALA A 146 9.24 -7.19 -10.19
C ALA A 146 7.94 -6.63 -10.81
N SER A 147 7.47 -5.48 -10.34
CA SER A 147 6.29 -4.81 -10.89
C SER A 147 6.53 -4.27 -12.31
N ALA A 148 7.72 -3.74 -12.61
CA ALA A 148 8.08 -3.35 -13.98
C ALA A 148 8.11 -4.55 -14.95
N ILE A 149 8.66 -5.69 -14.51
CA ILE A 149 8.68 -6.94 -15.30
C ILE A 149 7.25 -7.44 -15.54
N ARG A 150 6.40 -7.47 -14.51
CA ARG A 150 4.99 -7.86 -14.66
C ARG A 150 4.24 -6.96 -15.64
N ALA A 151 4.40 -5.65 -15.50
CA ALA A 151 3.80 -4.68 -16.42
C ALA A 151 4.27 -4.89 -17.86
N ARG A 152 5.56 -5.20 -18.08
CA ARG A 152 6.10 -5.48 -19.41
C ARG A 152 5.57 -6.78 -20.00
N ARG A 153 5.60 -7.88 -19.24
CA ARG A 153 5.11 -9.19 -19.70
C ARG A 153 3.64 -9.13 -20.08
N ARG A 154 2.86 -8.35 -19.34
CA ARG A 154 1.45 -8.19 -19.63
C ARG A 154 1.17 -7.44 -20.94
N ARG A 155 1.90 -6.35 -21.20
CA ARG A 155 1.77 -5.65 -22.50
C ARG A 155 2.06 -6.58 -23.67
N MET A 156 3.09 -7.41 -23.54
CA MET A 156 3.42 -8.39 -24.59
C MET A 156 2.30 -9.42 -24.82
N LEU A 157 1.57 -9.81 -23.78
CA LEU A 157 0.41 -10.71 -23.90
C LEU A 157 -0.82 -10.00 -24.50
N GLU A 158 -1.05 -8.75 -24.13
CA GLU A 158 -2.14 -7.94 -24.69
C GLU A 158 -1.90 -7.66 -26.17
N ASP A 159 -0.67 -7.32 -26.56
CA ASP A 159 -0.29 -7.09 -27.97
C ASP A 159 -0.46 -8.37 -28.81
N SER A 160 -0.10 -9.55 -28.29
CA SER A 160 -0.28 -10.82 -29.02
C SER A 160 -1.73 -11.23 -29.24
N LEU A 161 -2.64 -10.84 -28.32
CA LEU A 161 -4.07 -11.16 -28.46
C LEU A 161 -4.75 -10.29 -29.53
N VAL A 162 -4.25 -9.08 -29.76
CA VAL A 162 -4.76 -8.17 -30.79
C VAL A 162 -4.34 -8.63 -32.19
N GLU A 163 -3.13 -9.18 -32.34
CA GLU A 163 -2.65 -9.73 -33.62
C GLU A 163 -3.39 -11.01 -34.06
N ASP A 164 -3.94 -11.79 -33.12
CA ASP A 164 -4.72 -13.00 -33.41
C ASP A 164 -6.20 -12.71 -33.82
N ASP A 165 -6.69 -11.50 -33.53
CA ASP A 165 -8.07 -11.06 -33.81
C ASP A 165 -8.22 -10.31 -35.17
N GLU A 166 -7.11 -9.99 -35.86
CA GLU A 166 -7.07 -9.36 -37.21
C GLU A 166 -6.91 -10.38 -38.36
#